data_AF-A0A662G6U5-F1
#
_entry.id   AF-A0A662G6U5-F1
#
_cell.length_a   1.000
_cell.length_b   1.000
_cell.length_c   1.000
_cell.angle_alpha   90.00
_cell.angle_beta   90.00
_cell.angle_gamma   90.00
#
_symmetry.space_group_name_H-M   'P 1'
#
loop_
_entity.id
_entity.type
_entity.pdbx_description
1 polymer ?
#
loop_
_entity_poly.entity_id
_entity_poly.type
_entity_poly.pdbx_seq_one_letter_code
_entity_poly.pdbx_strand_id
1 'polypeptide(L)' 'YDAAFIVTYLKGWDIKEILRFANAAGAIKVTKFGPMEGPMSFEEVMNFIKKFR' A
#
# COMPACT_ATOMS: atom_id res chain seq x y z
N TYR A 1 -4.79 -4.58 1.26
CA TYR A 1 -4.66 -4.51 -0.20
C TYR A 1 -5.81 -3.69 -0.79
N ASP A 2 -7.06 -4.15 -0.69
CA ASP A 2 -8.21 -3.51 -1.36
C ASP A 2 -8.43 -2.04 -0.98
N ALA A 3 -8.31 -1.70 0.31
CA ALA A 3 -8.39 -0.32 0.76
C ALA A 3 -7.35 0.59 0.08
N ALA A 4 -6.11 0.10 -0.07
CA ALA A 4 -5.03 0.82 -0.74
C ALA A 4 -5.27 0.96 -2.24
N PHE A 5 -5.88 -0.05 -2.87
CA PHE A 5 -6.33 0.01 -4.26
C PHE A 5 -7.40 1.09 -4.45
N ILE A 6 -8.49 1.04 -3.67
CA ILE A 6 -9.62 1.97 -3.82
C ILE A 6 -9.19 3.41 -3.55
N VAL A 7 -8.40 3.66 -2.51
CA VAL A 7 -7.91 5.02 -2.19
C VAL A 7 -7.06 5.60 -3.32
N THR A 8 -6.21 4.81 -3.96
CA THR A 8 -5.37 5.28 -5.08
C THR A 8 -6.15 5.39 -6.39
N TYR A 9 -7.12 4.50 -6.63
CA TYR A 9 -8.07 4.62 -7.74
C TYR A 9 -8.89 5.92 -7.66
N LEU A 10 -9.44 6.25 -6.48
CA LEU A 10 -10.15 7.52 -6.26
C LEU A 10 -9.27 8.76 -6.42
N LYS A 11 -7.94 8.60 -6.30
CA LYS A 11 -6.96 9.67 -6.58
C LYS A 11 -6.58 9.79 -8.07
N GLY A 12 -7.16 8.97 -8.95
CA GLY A 12 -6.92 9.02 -10.39
C GLY A 12 -5.54 8.53 -10.82
N TRP A 13 -4.90 7.66 -10.03
CA TRP A 13 -3.61 7.07 -10.38
C TRP A 13 -3.76 6.09 -11.55
N ASP A 14 -2.66 5.84 -12.28
CA ASP A 14 -2.66 4.79 -13.28
C ASP A 14 -2.70 3.40 -12.63
N ILE A 15 -3.25 2.42 -13.35
CA ILE A 15 -3.47 1.07 -12.81
C ILE A 15 -2.19 0.39 -12.32
N LYS A 16 -1.03 0.68 -12.94
CA LYS A 16 0.24 0.06 -12.57
C LYS A 16 0.72 0.61 -11.23
N GLU A 17 0.65 1.92 -11.02
CA GLU A 17 0.98 2.54 -9.73
C GLU A 17 -0.04 2.17 -8.63
N ILE A 18 -1.33 2.05 -8.95
CA ILE A 18 -2.36 1.52 -8.03
C ILE A 18 -1.98 0.13 -7.52
N LEU A 19 -1.72 -0.80 -8.44
CA LEU A 19 -1.38 -2.18 -8.08
C LEU A 19 -0.06 -2.25 -7.31
N ARG A 20 0.93 -1.43 -7.68
CA ARG A 20 2.20 -1.32 -6.96
C ARG A 20 2.00 -0.85 -5.51
N PHE A 21 1.19 0.18 -5.31
CA PHE A 21 0.88 0.71 -3.99
C PHE A 21 0.09 -0.29 -3.14
N ALA A 22 -0.94 -0.93 -3.72
CA ALA A 22 -1.74 -1.94 -3.04
C ALA A 22 -0.90 -3.16 -2.61
N ASN A 23 0.00 -3.62 -3.47
CA ASN A 23 0.95 -4.70 -3.15
C ASN A 23 1.90 -4.31 -2.02
N ALA A 24 2.46 -3.09 -2.04
CA ALA A 24 3.32 -2.60 -0.97
C ALA A 24 2.58 -2.53 0.38
N ALA A 25 1.33 -2.04 0.39
CA ALA A 25 0.50 -2.04 1.60
C ALA A 25 0.22 -3.47 2.11
N GLY A 26 -0.01 -4.42 1.20
CA GLY A 26 -0.16 -5.84 1.54
C GLY A 26 1.12 -6.45 2.11
N ALA A 27 2.28 -6.14 1.53
CA ALA A 27 3.58 -6.59 2.00
C ALA A 27 3.88 -6.09 3.43
N ILE A 28 3.58 -4.82 3.72
CA ILE A 28 3.71 -4.28 5.10
C ILE A 28 2.75 -4.99 6.05
N LYS A 29 1.51 -5.25 5.64
CA LYS A 29 0.52 -5.93 6.49
C LYS A 29 1.00 -7.30 6.96
N VAL A 30 1.64 -8.09 6.09
CA VAL A 30 2.05 -9.47 6.44
C VAL A 30 3.27 -9.53 7.37
N THR A 31 3.95 -8.41 7.64
CA THR A 31 5.04 -8.35 8.63
C THR A 31 4.54 -8.04 10.04
N LYS A 32 3.26 -7.68 10.22
CA LYS A 32 2.66 -7.33 11.51
C LYS A 32 1.68 -8.40 11.95
N PHE A 33 1.70 -8.72 13.25
CA PHE A 33 0.82 -9.75 13.82
C PHE A 33 -0.55 -9.17 14.16
N GLY A 34 -1.60 -9.74 13.60
CA GLY A 34 -2.99 -9.36 13.85
C GLY A 34 -3.72 -8.92 12.59
N PRO A 35 -5.06 -9.07 12.54
CA PRO A 35 -5.85 -8.79 11.34
C PRO A 35 -6.02 -7.28 11.07
N MET A 36 -6.00 -6.46 12.13
CA MET A 36 -6.13 -4.99 12.03
C MET A 36 -4.79 -4.27 11.87
N GLU A 37 -3.68 -4.97 12.12
CA GLU A 37 -2.35 -4.40 11.95
C GLU A 37 -2.01 -4.25 10.46
N GLY A 38 -1.50 -3.08 10.09
CA GLY A 38 -1.20 -2.73 8.72
C GLY A 38 -0.34 -1.48 8.60
N PRO A 39 -0.15 -0.93 7.39
CA PRO A 39 0.46 0.39 7.24
C PRO A 39 -0.39 1.45 7.96
N MET A 40 0.27 2.29 8.76
CA MET A 40 -0.33 3.34 9.59
C MET A 40 -0.52 4.65 8.82
N SER A 41 0.16 4.82 7.68
CA SER A 41 0.03 6.02 6.85
C SER A 41 0.29 5.74 5.38
N PHE A 42 -0.20 6.63 4.52
CA PHE A 42 0.10 6.62 3.09
C PHE A 42 1.61 6.75 2.83
N GLU A 43 2.28 7.58 3.64
CA GLU A 43 3.72 7.84 3.53
C GLU A 43 4.58 6.64 3.90
N GLU A 44 4.17 5.81 4.87
CA GLU A 44 4.84 4.54 5.19
C GLU A 44 4.91 3.63 3.96
N VAL A 45 3.79 3.51 3.23
CA VAL A 45 3.72 2.71 1.99
C VAL A 45 4.62 3.31 0.90
N MET A 46 4.59 4.63 0.70
CA MET A 46 5.45 5.31 -0.28
C MET A 46 6.94 5.14 0.05
N ASN A 47 7.31 5.24 1.33
CA ASN A 47 8.68 5.05 1.77
C ASN A 47 9.12 3.58 1.62
N PHE A 48 8.23 2.63 1.85
CA PHE A 48 8.49 1.22 1.54
C PHE A 48 8.78 1.02 0.05
N ILE A 49 7.97 1.58 -0.85
CA ILE A 49 8.20 1.48 -2.30
C ILE A 49 9.54 2.09 -2.71
N LYS A 50 9.92 3.24 -2.14
CA LYS A 50 11.21 3.90 -2.44
C LYS A 50 12.42 3.06 -2.02
N LYS A 51 12.32 2.25 -0.96
CA LYS A 51 13.40 1.37 -0.49
C LYS A 51 13.69 0.21 -1.44
N PHE A 52 12.70 -0.21 -2.23
CA PHE A 52 12.80 -1.35 -3.15
C PHE A 52 12.67 -0.90 -4.62
N ARG A 53 13.25 0.26 -4.94
CA ARG A 53 13.32 0.80 -6.31
C ARG A 53 14.55 0.31 -7.06
#